data_AF-R1G296-F1
#
_entry.id   AF-R1G296-F1
#
_cell.length_a   1.000
_cell.length_b   1.000
_cell.length_c   1.000
_cell.angle_alpha   90.00
_cell.angle_beta   90.00
_cell.angle_gamma   90.00
#
_symmetry.space_group_name_H-M   'P 1'
#
loop_
_entity.id
_entity.type
_entity.pdbx_description
1 polymer ?
#
loop_
_entity_poly.entity_id
_entity_poly.type
_entity_poly.pdbx_seq_one_letter_code
_entity_poly.pdbx_strand_id
1 'polypeptide(L)'
;MQSSLLSVLAVGGQQVLDGALSYGELSSFFMYTLFLGFNAGNIATAYAELRRAAGASERVLALIGRPPPLTGSGTLPDCRGEVAFENLRFAYPTRPAETILDGLSLRVRQGERVAVIGQSGSGKSTLISLLTGLYEPAGGRDIAEIWPRLALYELAGGRVWDLD
;
A
#
# COMPACT_ATOMS: atom_id res chain seq x y z
N MET A 1 -10.94 -0.21 -43.79
CA MET A 1 -9.83 -1.12 -44.17
C MET A 1 -10.13 -1.90 -45.45
N GLN A 2 -11.33 -2.48 -45.62
CA GLN A 2 -11.68 -3.15 -46.88
C GLN A 2 -11.81 -2.19 -48.08
N SER A 3 -12.37 -0.99 -47.87
CA SER A 3 -12.49 0.04 -48.92
C SER A 3 -11.14 0.59 -49.39
N SER A 4 -10.17 0.75 -48.49
CA SER A 4 -8.80 1.21 -48.82
C SER A 4 -8.01 0.17 -49.62
N LEU A 5 -8.23 -1.11 -49.36
CA LEU A 5 -7.58 -2.21 -50.09
C LEU A 5 -8.05 -2.27 -51.54
N LEU A 6 -9.36 -2.13 -51.74
CA LEU A 6 -9.99 -2.12 -53.06
C LEU A 6 -9.55 -0.91 -53.88
N SER A 7 -9.36 0.26 -53.24
CA SER A 7 -8.87 1.46 -53.94
C SER A 7 -7.39 1.34 -54.33
N VAL A 8 -6.54 0.76 -53.48
CA VAL A 8 -5.14 0.46 -53.83
C VAL A 8 -5.06 -0.52 -55.01
N LEU A 9 -5.87 -1.57 -55.02
CA LEU A 9 -5.88 -2.55 -56.12
C LEU A 9 -6.44 -1.96 -57.42
N ALA A 10 -7.50 -1.15 -57.36
CA ALA A 10 -8.09 -0.53 -58.54
C ALA A 10 -7.13 0.50 -59.19
N VAL A 11 -6.58 1.42 -58.39
CA VAL A 11 -5.69 2.47 -58.89
C VAL A 11 -4.29 1.93 -59.21
N GLY A 12 -3.79 1.00 -58.41
CA GLY A 12 -2.51 0.32 -58.67
C GLY A 12 -2.57 -0.59 -59.90
N GLY A 13 -3.69 -1.30 -60.09
CA GLY A 13 -3.92 -2.11 -61.28
C GLY A 13 -3.95 -1.29 -62.56
N GLN A 14 -4.62 -0.12 -62.54
CA GLN A 14 -4.62 0.79 -63.68
C GLN A 14 -3.21 1.28 -64.03
N GLN A 15 -2.38 1.63 -63.04
CA GLN A 15 -0.99 2.05 -63.29
C GLN A 15 -0.09 0.93 -63.82
N VAL A 16 -0.41 -0.34 -63.53
CA VAL A 16 0.26 -1.49 -64.14
C VAL A 16 -0.12 -1.64 -65.61
N LEU A 17 -1.40 -1.44 -65.95
CA LEU A 17 -1.89 -1.46 -67.33
C LEU A 17 -1.30 -0.31 -68.17
N ASP A 18 -1.12 0.86 -67.55
CA ASP A 18 -0.52 2.04 -68.19
C ASP A 18 1.02 1.94 -68.30
N GLY A 19 1.63 0.86 -67.80
CA GLY A 19 3.08 0.61 -67.83
C GLY A 19 3.91 1.46 -66.87
N ALA A 20 3.26 2.25 -66.00
CA ALA A 20 3.90 3.10 -65.01
C ALA A 20 4.40 2.32 -63.78
N LEU A 21 3.81 1.15 -63.51
CA LEU A 21 4.21 0.23 -62.44
C LEU A 21 4.36 -1.20 -62.98
N SER A 22 5.33 -1.93 -62.46
CA SER A 22 5.41 -3.37 -62.65
C SER A 22 4.49 -4.12 -61.68
N TYR A 23 4.12 -5.34 -62.06
CA TYR A 23 3.38 -6.26 -61.17
C TYR A 23 4.11 -6.54 -59.85
N GLY A 24 5.46 -6.58 -59.89
CA GLY A 24 6.30 -6.78 -58.72
C GLY A 24 6.19 -5.62 -57.73
N GLU A 25 6.23 -4.38 -58.21
CA GLU A 25 6.14 -3.18 -57.38
C GLU A 25 4.79 -3.06 -56.67
N LEU A 26 3.68 -3.37 -57.36
CA LEU A 26 2.35 -3.38 -56.76
C LEU A 26 2.24 -4.46 -55.66
N SER A 27 2.80 -5.64 -55.91
CA SER A 27 2.83 -6.74 -54.93
C SER A 27 3.65 -6.37 -53.69
N SER A 28 4.83 -5.77 -53.88
CA SER A 28 5.68 -5.28 -52.79
C SER A 28 4.98 -4.19 -51.97
N PHE A 29 4.32 -3.23 -52.63
CA PHE A 29 3.56 -2.18 -51.95
C PHE A 29 2.45 -2.76 -51.07
N PHE A 30 1.71 -3.74 -51.59
CA PHE A 30 0.64 -4.42 -50.86
C PHE A 30 1.18 -5.15 -49.61
N MET A 31 2.28 -5.91 -49.76
CA MET A 31 2.92 -6.62 -48.66
C MET A 31 3.45 -5.67 -47.58
N TYR A 32 4.09 -4.56 -47.97
CA TYR A 32 4.58 -3.55 -47.02
C TYR A 32 3.44 -2.85 -46.28
N THR A 33 2.32 -2.57 -46.96
CA THR A 33 1.15 -1.95 -46.33
C THR A 33 0.54 -2.87 -45.26
N LEU A 34 0.41 -4.17 -45.54
CA LEU A 34 -0.05 -5.14 -44.56
C LEU A 34 0.93 -5.25 -43.38
N PHE A 35 2.22 -5.37 -43.67
CA PHE A 35 3.26 -5.43 -42.65
C PHE A 35 3.24 -4.21 -41.73
N LEU A 36 3.10 -3.01 -42.30
CA LEU A 36 3.01 -1.77 -41.53
C LEU A 36 1.80 -1.76 -40.59
N GLY A 37 0.64 -2.21 -41.07
CA GLY A 37 -0.57 -2.33 -40.24
C GLY A 37 -0.40 -3.26 -39.04
N PHE A 38 0.16 -4.46 -39.26
CA PHE A 38 0.42 -5.40 -38.17
C PHE A 38 1.44 -4.87 -37.15
N ASN A 39 2.53 -4.26 -37.63
CA ASN A 39 3.56 -3.72 -36.74
C ASN A 39 3.06 -2.50 -35.95
N ALA A 40 2.20 -1.65 -36.54
CA ALA A 40 1.59 -0.54 -35.83
C ALA A 40 0.72 -1.02 -34.65
N GLY A 41 -0.04 -2.11 -34.84
CA GLY A 41 -0.82 -2.74 -33.76
C GLY A 41 0.06 -3.29 -32.62
N ASN A 42 1.18 -3.92 -32.97
CA ASN A 42 2.15 -4.41 -31.99
C ASN A 42 2.76 -3.28 -31.16
N ILE A 43 3.13 -2.16 -31.79
CA ILE A 43 3.66 -0.98 -31.08
C ILE A 43 2.61 -0.40 -30.13
N ALA A 44 1.36 -0.26 -30.58
CA ALA A 44 0.28 0.25 -29.74
C ALA A 44 0.04 -0.65 -28.50
N THR A 45 0.12 -1.96 -28.69
CA THR A 45 -0.04 -2.94 -27.60
C THR A 45 1.15 -2.88 -26.64
N ALA A 46 2.38 -2.86 -27.15
CA ALA A 46 3.59 -2.73 -26.33
C ALA A 46 3.58 -1.43 -25.51
N TYR A 47 3.12 -0.32 -26.09
CA TYR A 47 2.95 0.95 -25.38
C TYR A 47 1.89 0.85 -24.28
N ALA A 48 0.77 0.18 -24.54
CA ALA A 48 -0.26 -0.05 -23.53
C ALA A 48 0.28 -0.89 -22.36
N GLU A 49 1.02 -1.96 -22.63
CA GLU A 49 1.65 -2.80 -21.59
C GLU A 49 2.66 -2.01 -20.76
N LEU A 50 3.52 -1.21 -21.41
CA LEU A 50 4.48 -0.36 -20.72
C LEU A 50 3.80 0.61 -19.76
N ARG A 51 2.69 1.24 -20.18
CA ARG A 51 1.91 2.14 -19.31
C ARG A 51 1.29 1.40 -18.12
N ARG A 52 0.79 0.17 -18.33
CA ARG A 52 0.27 -0.65 -17.22
C ARG A 52 1.37 -1.01 -16.23
N ALA A 53 2.54 -1.43 -16.73
CA ALA A 53 3.71 -1.75 -15.91
C ALA A 53 4.19 -0.55 -15.09
N ALA A 54 4.22 0.66 -15.68
CA ALA A 54 4.57 1.88 -14.99
C ALA A 54 3.61 2.17 -13.82
N GLY A 55 2.29 2.12 -14.05
CA GLY A 55 1.30 2.35 -12.99
C GLY A 55 1.29 1.26 -11.91
N ALA A 56 1.62 0.01 -12.24
CA ALA A 56 1.80 -1.05 -11.25
C ALA A 56 3.05 -0.82 -10.40
N SER A 57 4.15 -0.41 -11.03
CA SER A 57 5.41 -0.12 -10.34
C SER A 57 5.28 1.03 -9.36
N GLU A 58 4.54 2.09 -9.73
CA GLU A 58 4.24 3.21 -8.82
C GLU A 58 3.57 2.75 -7.52
N ARG A 59 2.58 1.86 -7.60
CA ARG A 59 1.91 1.30 -6.41
C ARG A 59 2.85 0.47 -5.54
N VAL A 60 3.72 -0.32 -6.16
CA VAL A 60 4.72 -1.13 -5.43
C VAL A 60 5.74 -0.24 -4.74
N LEU A 61 6.27 0.77 -5.44
CA LEU A 61 7.22 1.72 -4.88
C LEU A 61 6.60 2.55 -3.76
N ALA A 62 5.33 2.96 -3.90
CA ALA A 62 4.60 3.65 -2.83
C ALA A 62 4.45 2.78 -1.57
N LEU A 63 4.28 1.47 -1.73
CA LEU A 63 4.21 0.54 -0.59
C LEU A 63 5.58 0.36 0.07
N ILE A 64 6.64 0.17 -0.71
CA ILE A 64 8.02 -0.01 -0.20
C ILE A 64 8.51 1.25 0.51
N GLY A 65 8.18 2.43 -0.01
CA GLY A 65 8.58 3.71 0.57
C GLY A 65 7.76 4.14 1.79
N ARG A 66 6.70 3.40 2.14
CA ARG A 66 5.87 3.73 3.30
C ARG A 66 6.64 3.42 4.59
N PRO A 67 6.84 4.38 5.50
CA PRO A 67 7.44 4.09 6.80
C PRO A 67 6.53 3.10 7.56
N PRO A 68 7.10 2.11 8.25
CA PRO A 68 6.30 1.17 9.02
C PRO A 68 5.54 1.94 10.11
N PRO A 69 4.26 1.59 10.36
CA PRO A 69 3.44 2.28 11.36
C PRO A 69 3.98 2.10 12.78
N LEU A 70 4.79 1.06 13.02
CA LEU A 70 5.49 0.80 14.27
C LEU A 70 6.97 0.64 13.95
N THR A 71 7.79 1.59 14.36
CA THR A 71 9.26 1.53 14.27
C THR A 71 9.82 1.06 15.59
N GLY A 72 10.14 -0.22 15.71
CA GLY A 72 10.82 -0.79 16.88
C GLY A 72 12.24 -1.23 16.54
N SER A 73 13.21 -0.33 16.64
CA SER A 73 14.64 -0.69 16.61
C SER A 73 15.35 -0.03 17.78
N GLY A 74 15.64 -0.81 18.83
CA GLY A 74 16.33 -0.35 20.02
C GLY A 74 16.68 -1.51 20.95
N THR A 75 17.66 -1.30 21.83
CA THR A 75 17.99 -2.24 22.90
C THR A 75 16.87 -2.30 23.93
N LEU A 76 16.52 -3.51 24.37
CA LEU A 76 15.51 -3.71 25.40
C LEU A 76 15.98 -3.05 26.72
N PRO A 77 15.18 -2.15 27.32
CA PRO A 77 15.46 -1.67 28.67
C PRO A 77 15.33 -2.80 29.69
N ASP A 78 15.88 -2.58 30.89
CA ASP A 78 15.67 -3.47 32.02
C ASP A 78 14.21 -3.39 32.49
N CYS A 79 13.40 -4.36 32.06
CA CYS A 79 11.96 -4.41 32.33
C CYS A 79 11.69 -5.15 33.64
N ARG A 80 11.19 -4.45 34.66
CA ARG A 80 10.81 -5.04 35.96
C ARG A 80 9.51 -5.88 35.92
N GLY A 81 8.80 -5.91 34.78
CA GLY A 81 7.64 -6.79 34.57
C GLY A 81 6.38 -6.39 35.33
N GLU A 82 6.28 -5.16 35.83
CA GLU A 82 5.01 -4.56 36.23
C GLU A 82 4.29 -3.99 35.00
N VAL A 83 2.97 -3.91 35.02
CA VAL A 83 2.15 -3.38 33.93
C VAL A 83 1.02 -2.55 34.52
N ALA A 84 0.82 -1.33 34.02
CA ALA A 84 -0.33 -0.53 34.39
C ALA A 84 -1.05 0.03 33.16
N PHE A 85 -2.36 0.20 33.30
CA PHE A 85 -3.25 0.96 32.43
C PHE A 85 -4.02 1.93 33.31
N GLU A 86 -4.14 3.18 32.91
CA GLU A 86 -4.93 4.18 33.62
C GLU A 86 -5.93 4.82 32.66
N ASN A 87 -7.20 4.78 33.01
CA ASN A 87 -8.30 5.37 32.24
C ASN A 87 -8.23 5.08 30.72
N LEU A 88 -7.84 3.86 30.35
CA LEU A 88 -7.57 3.47 28.97
C LEU A 88 -8.86 3.50 28.15
N ARG A 89 -8.85 4.31 27.07
CA ARG A 89 -9.88 4.35 26.04
C ARG A 89 -9.35 3.87 24.70
N PHE A 90 -10.04 2.95 24.05
CA PHE A 90 -9.60 2.38 22.78
C PHE A 90 -10.76 2.04 21.84
N ALA A 91 -10.58 2.43 20.58
CA ALA A 91 -11.39 2.00 19.44
C ALA A 91 -10.44 1.52 18.33
N TYR A 92 -10.83 0.47 17.59
CA TYR A 92 -10.02 0.00 16.48
C TYR A 92 -10.05 1.03 15.33
N PRO A 93 -8.93 1.23 14.59
CA PRO A 93 -8.90 2.15 13.45
C PRO A 93 -9.92 1.81 12.35
N THR A 94 -10.28 0.54 12.22
CA THR A 94 -11.31 0.06 11.28
C THR A 94 -12.73 0.39 11.72
N ARG A 95 -12.96 0.70 13.00
CA ARG A 95 -14.26 1.02 13.61
C ARG A 95 -14.13 2.14 14.65
N PRO A 96 -13.80 3.37 14.25
CA PRO A 96 -13.50 4.45 15.19
C PRO A 96 -14.70 4.92 16.03
N ALA A 97 -15.93 4.67 15.56
CA ALA A 97 -17.16 5.03 16.28
C ALA A 97 -17.47 4.06 17.44
N GLU A 98 -16.87 2.88 17.47
CA GLU A 98 -17.15 1.83 18.45
C GLU A 98 -16.01 1.78 19.48
N THR A 99 -16.26 2.33 20.66
CA THR A 99 -15.31 2.27 21.78
C THR A 99 -15.36 0.88 22.42
N ILE A 100 -14.23 0.16 22.39
CA ILE A 100 -14.11 -1.21 22.91
C ILE A 100 -13.67 -1.23 24.36
N LEU A 101 -12.74 -0.34 24.74
CA LEU A 101 -12.33 -0.12 26.12
C LEU A 101 -12.68 1.31 26.46
N ASP A 102 -13.41 1.54 27.55
CA ASP A 102 -13.80 2.86 28.01
C ASP A 102 -13.42 3.06 29.48
N GLY A 103 -12.29 3.73 29.71
CA GLY A 103 -11.83 4.09 31.06
C GLY A 103 -11.25 2.92 31.87
N LEU A 104 -10.69 1.90 31.22
CA LEU A 104 -10.12 0.75 31.92
C LEU A 104 -8.86 1.15 32.71
N SER A 105 -8.87 0.87 34.02
CA SER A 105 -7.68 1.00 34.87
C SER A 105 -7.32 -0.37 35.46
N LEU A 106 -6.08 -0.81 35.26
CA LEU A 106 -5.57 -2.11 35.68
C LEU A 106 -4.11 -1.98 36.05
N ARG A 107 -3.68 -2.58 37.16
CA ARG A 107 -2.27 -2.67 37.55
C ARG A 107 -1.93 -4.10 37.90
N VAL A 108 -0.83 -4.61 37.36
CA VAL A 108 -0.30 -5.96 37.57
C VAL A 108 1.13 -5.81 38.03
N ARG A 109 1.42 -6.20 39.26
CA ARG A 109 2.76 -6.09 39.85
C ARG A 109 3.68 -7.20 39.33
N GLN A 110 4.99 -7.00 39.50
CA GLN A 110 5.97 -8.03 39.19
C GLN A 110 5.64 -9.35 39.93
N GLY A 111 5.57 -10.44 39.18
CA GLY A 111 5.26 -11.78 39.72
C GLY A 111 3.78 -12.02 40.04
N GLU A 112 2.92 -11.01 39.89
CA GLU A 112 1.48 -11.14 40.05
C GLU A 112 0.85 -11.88 38.86
N ARG A 113 -0.13 -12.73 39.13
CA ARG A 113 -0.90 -13.44 38.11
C ARG A 113 -2.34 -12.96 38.15
N VAL A 114 -2.77 -12.31 37.07
CA VAL A 114 -4.14 -11.80 36.94
C VAL A 114 -4.87 -12.57 35.83
N ALA A 115 -6.09 -13.01 36.12
CA ALA A 115 -6.97 -13.61 35.13
C ALA A 115 -7.99 -12.57 34.63
N VAL A 116 -8.04 -12.35 33.32
CA VAL A 116 -9.01 -11.44 32.69
C VAL A 116 -10.20 -12.27 32.19
N ILE A 117 -11.36 -12.09 32.81
CA ILE A 117 -12.58 -12.86 32.54
C ILE A 117 -13.70 -11.89 32.13
N GLY A 118 -14.56 -12.31 31.19
CA GLY A 118 -15.69 -11.51 30.72
C GLY A 118 -16.41 -12.15 29.54
N GLN A 119 -17.60 -11.64 29.21
CA GLN A 119 -18.42 -12.13 28.09
C GLN A 119 -17.72 -11.96 26.74
N SER A 120 -18.17 -12.68 25.71
CA SER A 120 -17.66 -12.48 24.34
C SER A 120 -17.86 -11.02 23.92
N GLY A 121 -16.85 -10.42 23.28
CA GLY A 121 -16.89 -9.00 22.88
C GLY A 121 -16.46 -7.98 23.94
N SER A 122 -16.20 -8.38 25.20
CA SER A 122 -15.83 -7.46 26.29
C SER A 122 -14.43 -6.82 26.20
N GLY A 123 -13.73 -6.90 25.05
CA GLY A 123 -12.41 -6.29 24.87
C GLY A 123 -11.20 -7.07 25.43
N LYS A 124 -11.34 -8.32 25.88
CA LYS A 124 -10.22 -9.12 26.42
C LYS A 124 -9.05 -9.29 25.44
N SER A 125 -9.34 -9.72 24.22
CA SER A 125 -8.32 -9.89 23.16
C SER A 125 -7.72 -8.55 22.74
N THR A 126 -8.50 -7.48 22.83
CA THR A 126 -8.05 -6.10 22.60
C THR A 126 -7.04 -5.68 23.65
N LEU A 127 -7.29 -5.97 24.93
CA LEU A 127 -6.33 -5.71 26.00
C LEU A 127 -4.99 -6.42 25.77
N ILE A 128 -5.03 -7.69 25.35
CA ILE A 128 -3.81 -8.45 24.98
C ILE A 128 -3.10 -7.80 23.79
N SER A 129 -3.84 -7.32 22.80
CA SER A 129 -3.27 -6.70 21.60
C SER A 129 -2.59 -5.35 21.91
N LEU A 130 -3.11 -4.61 22.90
CA LEU A 130 -2.47 -3.40 23.41
C LEU A 130 -1.22 -3.73 24.24
N LEU A 131 -1.28 -4.77 25.09
CA LEU A 131 -0.14 -5.25 25.87
C LEU A 131 1.04 -5.68 25.00
N THR A 132 0.76 -6.33 23.87
CA THR A 132 1.79 -6.80 22.92
C THR A 132 2.25 -5.73 21.93
N GLY A 133 1.68 -4.51 22.00
CA GLY A 133 2.02 -3.41 21.10
C GLY A 133 1.53 -3.60 19.66
N LEU A 134 0.53 -4.45 19.42
CA LEU A 134 -0.10 -4.59 18.09
C LEU A 134 -0.95 -3.36 17.71
N TYR A 135 -1.43 -2.63 18.72
CA TYR A 135 -2.15 -1.38 18.56
C TYR A 135 -1.69 -0.35 19.59
N GLU A 136 -1.84 0.93 19.25
CA GLU A 136 -1.62 2.05 20.17
C GLU A 136 -2.97 2.70 20.54
N PRO A 137 -3.15 3.16 21.80
CA PRO A 137 -4.35 3.85 22.21
C PRO A 137 -4.50 5.24 21.56
N ALA A 138 -5.72 5.58 21.16
CA ALA A 138 -6.03 6.77 20.35
C ALA A 138 -6.14 8.09 21.14
N GLY A 139 -5.73 8.12 22.41
CA GLY A 139 -5.74 9.34 23.21
C GLY A 139 -5.30 9.06 24.63
N GLY A 140 -4.48 9.96 25.17
CA GLY A 140 -4.08 9.93 26.58
C GLY A 140 -2.72 9.31 26.79
N ARG A 141 -1.82 10.16 27.25
CA ARG A 141 -0.44 9.86 27.65
C ARG A 141 -0.39 9.18 29.03
N ASP A 142 -1.54 8.80 29.58
CA ASP A 142 -1.75 8.35 30.96
C ASP A 142 -1.70 6.83 31.03
N ILE A 143 -0.54 6.31 30.66
CA ILE A 143 -0.18 4.96 31.09
C ILE A 143 0.97 5.17 32.03
N ALA A 144 0.65 5.43 33.30
CA ALA A 144 1.66 5.56 34.34
C ALA A 144 2.34 4.20 34.48
N GLU A 145 3.62 4.17 34.13
CA GLU A 145 4.55 3.07 34.36
C GLU A 145 3.99 1.66 34.05
N ILE A 146 3.98 1.33 32.76
CA ILE A 146 4.93 0.39 32.13
C ILE A 146 4.29 -0.06 30.82
N TRP A 147 4.42 0.80 29.81
CA TRP A 147 4.71 0.32 28.47
C TRP A 147 6.20 -0.06 28.48
N PRO A 148 6.68 -1.02 27.66
CA PRO A 148 8.05 -0.94 27.17
C PRO A 148 8.14 0.30 26.27
N ARG A 149 8.18 1.48 26.89
CA ARG A 149 7.97 2.82 26.30
C ARG A 149 9.28 3.41 25.77
N LEU A 150 10.21 2.59 25.27
CA LEU A 150 11.57 3.04 24.95
C LEU A 150 11.87 3.33 23.48
N ALA A 151 10.92 3.15 22.53
CA ALA A 151 11.21 3.40 21.11
C ALA A 151 10.76 4.78 20.59
N LEU A 152 9.83 5.48 21.28
CA LEU A 152 9.28 6.75 20.78
C LEU A 152 9.96 8.00 21.35
N TYR A 153 10.77 7.89 22.41
CA TYR A 153 11.43 9.06 23.01
C TYR A 153 12.66 9.54 22.21
N GLU A 154 13.36 8.66 21.50
CA GLU A 154 14.65 9.01 20.88
C GLU A 154 14.53 9.59 19.44
N LEU A 155 13.35 9.53 18.83
CA LEU A 155 13.10 10.10 17.48
C LEU A 155 12.44 11.49 17.50
N ALA A 156 12.02 11.99 18.66
CA ALA A 156 11.58 13.38 18.82
C ALA A 156 12.76 14.22 19.34
N GLY A 157 13.75 14.44 18.48
CA GLY A 157 14.92 15.26 18.80
C GLY A 157 14.54 16.60 19.43
N GLY A 158 14.96 16.78 20.69
CA GLY A 158 15.29 18.04 21.34
C GLY A 158 14.29 19.20 21.24
N ARG A 159 13.41 19.31 22.25
CA ARG A 159 13.16 20.57 22.97
C ARG A 159 12.23 20.34 24.17
N VAL A 160 12.77 20.64 25.35
CA VAL A 160 12.02 20.88 26.58
C VAL A 160 11.22 22.16 26.36
N TRP A 161 9.89 22.07 26.42
CA TRP A 161 9.08 23.26 26.67
C TRP A 161 8.92 23.32 28.19
N ASP A 162 9.67 24.24 28.80
CA ASP A 162 9.30 24.76 30.11
C ASP A 162 7.94 25.43 29.95
N LEU A 163 6.98 25.01 30.76
CA LEU A 163 5.81 25.81 31.05
C LEU A 163 5.93 26.16 32.53
N ASP A 164 6.12 27.45 32.79
CA ASP A 164 5.87 28.09 34.07
C ASP A 164 4.47 27.72 34.62
#